data_AF-A0ABD5DW20-F1
#
_entry.id   AF-A0ABD5DW20-F1
#
_cell.length_a   1.000
_cell.length_b   1.000
_cell.length_c   1.000
_cell.angle_alpha   90.00
_cell.angle_beta   90.00
_cell.angle_gamma   90.00
#
_symmetry.space_group_name_H-M   'P 1'
#
loop_
_entity.id
_entity.type
_entity.pdbx_description
1 polymer ?
#
loop_
_entity_poly.entity_id
_entity_poly.type
_entity_poly.pdbx_seq_one_letter_code
_entity_poly.pdbx_strand_id
1 'polypeptide(L)'
;LSPSDELNIDLFGLNHLVFVRDVLVNGVSRFDELLDGVASGRLTANSVKNIFDLPFSEGLIRSLRLIPCSYLLYYFKPKEMLAIE
;
A
#
# COMPACT_ATOMS: atom_id res chain seq x y z
N LEU A 1 -1.83 18.56 -1.27
CA LEU A 1 -0.56 19.07 -0.74
C LEU A 1 -0.20 20.33 -1.51
N SER A 2 0.20 21.37 -0.80
CA SER A 2 0.81 22.55 -1.38
C SER A 2 2.28 22.27 -1.75
N PRO A 3 2.90 23.05 -2.65
CA PRO A 3 4.31 22.88 -2.98
C PRO A 3 5.27 23.10 -1.80
N SER A 4 4.83 23.77 -0.73
CA SER A 4 5.62 24.00 0.48
C SER A 4 5.44 22.92 1.55
N ASP A 5 4.53 21.96 1.35
CA ASP A 5 4.35 20.87 2.31
C ASP A 5 5.51 19.87 2.24
N GLU A 6 6.02 19.49 3.40
CA GLU A 6 7.00 18.41 3.54
C GLU A 6 6.29 17.07 3.64
N LEU A 7 6.62 16.14 2.73
CA LEU A 7 6.12 14.79 2.73
C LEU A 7 7.22 13.81 3.17
N ASN A 8 6.98 13.12 4.27
CA ASN A 8 7.84 12.03 4.73
C ASN A 8 7.07 10.71 4.65
N ILE A 9 7.69 9.70 4.06
CA ILE A 9 7.11 8.35 3.94
C ILE A 9 8.04 7.39 4.66
N ASP A 10 7.49 6.68 5.64
CA ASP A 10 8.22 5.66 6.39
C ASP A 10 7.99 4.29 5.75
N LEU A 11 9.05 3.78 5.11
CA LEU A 11 9.07 2.51 4.41
C LEU A 11 10.02 1.55 5.10
N PHE A 12 9.66 0.28 5.18
CA PHE A 12 10.56 -0.77 5.66
C PHE A 12 10.34 -2.08 4.92
N GLY A 13 11.40 -2.90 4.89
CA GLY A 13 11.39 -4.22 4.26
C GLY A 13 12.61 -4.44 3.36
N LEU A 14 12.45 -5.31 2.37
CA LEU A 14 13.47 -5.63 1.38
C LEU A 14 13.04 -5.12 0.00
N ASN A 15 13.95 -5.21 -0.97
CA ASN A 15 13.58 -5.01 -2.37
C ASN A 15 12.43 -5.96 -2.75
N HIS A 16 11.34 -5.39 -3.31
CA HIS A 16 10.09 -6.08 -3.67
C HIS A 16 9.35 -6.79 -2.52
N LEU A 17 9.73 -6.48 -1.28
CA LEU A 17 9.04 -6.93 -0.07
C LEU A 17 9.00 -5.75 0.92
N VAL A 18 8.31 -4.68 0.53
CA VAL A 18 8.30 -3.40 1.26
C VAL A 18 6.87 -3.01 1.66
N PHE A 19 6.75 -2.38 2.82
CA PHE A 19 5.51 -1.87 3.39
C PHE A 19 5.66 -0.38 3.71
N VAL A 20 4.55 0.36 3.61
CA VAL A 20 4.42 1.69 4.21
C VAL A 20 3.95 1.52 5.65
N ARG A 21 4.72 2.08 6.59
CA ARG A 21 4.39 2.12 8.02
C ARG A 21 3.71 3.42 8.42
N ASP A 22 4.10 4.54 7.84
CA ASP A 22 3.53 5.87 8.12
C ASP A 22 3.74 6.82 6.94
N VAL A 23 2.90 7.85 6.86
CA VAL A 23 3.04 8.99 5.95
C VAL A 23 2.77 10.26 6.74
N LEU A 24 3.76 11.13 6.82
CA LEU A 24 3.69 12.38 7.54
C LEU A 24 3.65 13.55 6.55
N VAL A 25 2.75 14.49 6.81
CA VAL A 25 2.68 15.78 6.12
C VAL A 25 2.98 16.87 7.14
N ASN A 26 4.05 17.63 6.91
CA ASN A 26 4.52 18.67 7.84
C ASN A 26 4.70 18.13 9.27
N GLY A 27 5.27 16.92 9.40
CA GLY A 27 5.50 16.25 10.68
C GLY A 27 4.27 15.63 11.35
N VAL A 28 3.08 15.71 10.72
CA VAL A 28 1.84 15.12 11.24
C VAL A 28 1.48 13.86 10.46
N SER A 29 1.32 12.74 11.17
CA SER A 29 0.88 11.48 10.56
C SER A 29 -0.52 11.63 9.94
N ARG A 30 -0.65 11.14 8.70
CA ARG A 30 -1.90 10.98 7.96
C ARG A 30 -2.21 9.50 7.70
N PHE A 31 -1.56 8.60 8.44
CA PHE A 31 -1.62 7.18 8.14
C PHE A 31 -3.00 6.57 8.33
N ASP A 32 -3.77 6.99 9.34
CA ASP A 32 -5.13 6.44 9.55
C ASP A 32 -6.08 6.78 8.40
N GLU A 33 -6.00 8.02 7.88
CA GLU A 33 -6.78 8.44 6.70
C GLU A 33 -6.39 7.63 5.47
N LEU A 34 -5.07 7.47 5.24
CA LEU A 34 -4.54 6.71 4.13
C LEU A 34 -4.93 5.22 4.23
N LEU A 35 -4.74 4.61 5.39
CA LEU A 35 -5.07 3.22 5.68
C LEU A 35 -6.55 2.95 5.44
N ASP A 36 -7.44 3.81 5.92
CA ASP A 36 -8.88 3.66 5.71
C ASP A 36 -9.25 3.81 4.23
N GLY A 37 -8.66 4.78 3.53
CA GLY A 37 -8.88 4.96 2.10
C GLY A 37 -8.46 3.74 1.26
N VAL A 38 -7.31 3.13 1.58
CA VAL A 38 -6.84 1.92 0.87
C VAL A 38 -7.67 0.69 1.28
N ALA A 39 -7.91 0.51 2.58
CA ALA A 39 -8.65 -0.65 3.10
C ALA A 39 -10.10 -0.69 2.59
N SER A 40 -10.75 0.47 2.43
CA SER A 40 -12.10 0.58 1.88
C SER A 40 -12.14 0.59 0.34
N GLY A 41 -10.99 0.52 -0.34
CA GLY A 41 -10.89 0.61 -1.80
C GLY A 41 -11.22 1.98 -2.40
N ARG A 42 -11.33 3.05 -1.60
CA ARG A 42 -11.53 4.43 -2.11
C ARG A 42 -10.26 4.99 -2.72
N LEU A 43 -9.11 4.55 -2.23
CA LEU A 43 -7.79 4.84 -2.78
C LEU A 43 -7.23 3.55 -3.38
N THR A 44 -7.06 3.53 -4.70
CA THR A 44 -6.34 2.47 -5.39
C THR A 44 -4.90 2.90 -5.61
N ALA A 45 -3.97 1.94 -5.49
CA ALA A 45 -2.59 2.20 -5.83
C ALA A 45 -2.46 2.33 -7.36
N ASN A 46 -1.58 3.22 -7.84
CA ASN A 46 -1.19 3.17 -9.25
C ASN A 46 -0.46 1.84 -9.49
N SER A 47 -1.06 0.97 -10.30
CA SER A 47 -0.43 -0.27 -10.72
C SER A 47 0.82 0.03 -11.54
N VAL A 48 1.96 -0.57 -11.19
CA VAL A 48 3.11 -0.61 -12.10
C VAL A 48 2.72 -1.45 -13.31
N LYS A 49 3.23 -1.11 -14.50
CA LYS A 49 2.81 -1.73 -15.79
C LYS A 49 2.82 -3.26 -15.82
N ASN A 50 3.62 -3.90 -14.97
CA ASN A 50 3.90 -5.33 -14.98
C ASN A 50 3.24 -6.10 -13.82
N ILE A 51 2.44 -5.45 -12.99
CA ILE A 51 1.72 -6.11 -11.90
C ILE A 51 0.23 -5.90 -12.12
N PHE A 52 -0.52 -7.00 -12.17
CA PHE A 52 -1.97 -6.95 -12.29
C PHE A 52 -2.58 -6.28 -11.07
N ASP A 53 -3.54 -5.39 -11.31
CA ASP A 53 -4.16 -4.59 -10.26
C ASP A 53 -5.20 -5.44 -9.51
N LEU A 54 -4.77 -6.09 -8.43
CA LEU A 54 -5.65 -6.77 -7.48
C LEU A 54 -5.62 -6.04 -6.13
N PRO A 55 -6.78 -5.75 -5.53
CA PRO A 55 -6.82 -5.22 -4.18
C PRO A 55 -6.39 -6.27 -3.16
N PHE A 56 -5.62 -5.85 -2.15
CA PHE A 56 -5.46 -6.64 -0.94
C PHE A 56 -6.77 -6.63 -0.14
N SER A 57 -7.02 -7.69 0.63
CA SER A 57 -8.24 -7.74 1.44
C SER A 57 -8.23 -6.67 2.53
N GLU A 58 -9.37 -6.01 2.75
CA GLU A 58 -9.56 -5.03 3.83
C GLU A 58 -9.10 -5.56 5.19
N GLY A 59 -9.51 -6.79 5.54
CA GLY A 59 -9.15 -7.43 6.81
C GLY A 59 -7.64 -7.57 7.00
N LEU A 60 -6.90 -7.93 5.95
CA LEU A 60 -5.43 -8.02 5.99
C LEU A 60 -4.81 -6.64 6.25
N ILE A 61 -5.20 -5.63 5.49
CA ILE A 61 -4.66 -4.27 5.62
C ILE A 61 -4.89 -3.73 7.04
N ARG A 62 -6.13 -3.86 7.55
CA ARG A 62 -6.48 -3.39 8.89
C ARG A 62 -5.77 -4.17 10.00
N SER A 63 -5.64 -5.49 9.85
CA SER A 63 -4.96 -6.34 10.85
C SER A 63 -3.47 -6.07 10.92
N LEU A 64 -2.81 -5.85 9.77
CA LEU A 64 -1.40 -5.50 9.73
C LEU A 64 -1.14 -4.06 10.18
N ARG A 65 -2.10 -3.15 9.95
CA ARG A 65 -1.92 -1.69 10.05
C ARG A 65 -0.69 -1.23 9.25
N LEU A 66 -0.56 -1.79 8.05
CA LEU A 66 0.52 -1.55 7.08
C LEU A 66 -0.05 -1.57 5.67
N ILE A 67 0.53 -0.79 4.77
CA ILE A 67 0.16 -0.81 3.35
C ILE A 67 1.24 -1.59 2.58
N PRO A 68 0.93 -2.80 2.09
CA PRO A 68 1.88 -3.60 1.30
C PRO A 68 2.07 -3.01 -0.11
N CYS A 69 3.27 -3.13 -0.67
CA CYS A 69 3.47 -2.82 -2.09
C CYS A 69 2.86 -3.91 -2.99
N SER A 70 2.62 -3.58 -4.26
CA SER A 70 1.92 -4.46 -5.20
C SER A 70 2.63 -5.80 -5.47
N TYR A 71 3.95 -5.90 -5.30
CA TYR A 71 4.68 -7.19 -5.41
C TYR A 71 4.25 -8.21 -4.34
N LEU A 72 3.68 -7.77 -3.22
CA LEU A 72 3.24 -8.66 -2.16
C LEU A 72 2.01 -9.47 -2.56
N LEU A 73 1.38 -9.17 -3.70
CA LEU A 73 0.35 -10.01 -4.31
C LEU A 73 0.88 -11.43 -4.60
N TYR A 74 2.15 -11.60 -4.99
CA TYR A 74 2.74 -12.93 -5.18
C TYR A 74 2.88 -13.73 -3.87
N TYR A 75 2.87 -13.06 -2.73
CA TYR A 75 3.00 -13.69 -1.41
C TYR A 75 1.63 -13.94 -0.76
N PHE A 76 0.69 -13.00 -0.88
CA PHE A 76 -0.63 -13.09 -0.25
C PHE A 76 -1.72 -13.67 -1.17
N LYS A 77 -1.54 -13.59 -2.49
CA LYS A 77 -2.49 -14.04 -3.52
C LYS A 77 -1.81 -14.90 -4.60
N PRO A 78 -0.96 -15.89 -4.22
CA PRO A 78 -0.17 -16.64 -5.19
C PRO A 78 -1.02 -17.38 -6.21
N LYS A 79 -2.18 -17.92 -5.81
CA LYS A 79 -3.08 -18.65 -6.71
C LYS A 79 -3.69 -17.73 -7.76
N GLU A 80 -4.17 -16.56 -7.35
CA GLU A 80 -4.70 -15.56 -8.26
C GLU A 80 -3.61 -15.04 -9.20
N MET A 81 -2.42 -14.77 -8.68
CA MET A 81 -1.31 -14.28 -9.50
C MET A 81 -0.82 -15.30 -10.53
N LEU A 82 -0.87 -16.61 -10.21
CA LEU A 82 -0.53 -17.68 -11.15
C LEU A 82 -1.62 -17.95 -12.19
N ALA A 83 -2.85 -17.49 -11.96
CA ALA A 83 -3.98 -17.67 -12.86
C ALA A 83 -4.13 -16.52 -13.89
N ILE A 84 -3.25 -15.51 -13.83
CA ILE A 84 -3.20 -14.43 -14.82
C ILE A 84 -2.49 -14.97 -16.06
N GLU A 85 -3.22 -15.02 -17.18
CA GLU A 85 -2.70 -15.36 -18.52
C GLU A 85 -2.12 -14.13 -19.24
#